data_AF-A0A933V1E1-F1
#
_entry.id   AF-A0A933V1E1-F1
#
_cell.length_a   1.000
_cell.length_b   1.000
_cell.length_c   1.000
_cell.angle_alpha   90.00
_cell.angle_beta   90.00
_cell.angle_gamma   90.00
#
_symmetry.space_group_name_H-M   'P 1'
#
loop_
_entity.id
_entity.type
_entity.pdbx_description
1 polymer ?
#
loop_
_entity_poly.entity_id
_entity_poly.type
_entity_poly.pdbx_seq_one_letter_code
_entity_poly.pdbx_strand_id
1 'polypeptide(L)'
;MQKIIMGTVSLMFSITAASVMLSAAPVPVEGGSAEEKAAGMTWSFTPDPSLPNVLIIGDSISIGYTLWVREQLKGVANVYRPLEKNGIKPLNCGDTARGLSQLDAWIGTNIFRVIHFNFGLHDLKYLDAKGQYVPPDKGTQVAPPEKYEKNLRDLVVRLQKTGAILVWGSTTPVPDDSPGRVKGDELVYNAIAKKVMEENGVIIDDLLAALGDRIGELQKPNNVHFTDEGSKVLAASVAASINLALKRPWTAPSAPPAPVLASSYTLEKPVQVSVKNATYITAAIIMPQAIAFKPGLVIEVKAELECDVDPSGFSVQICSADGKMSTLPLKNYGKTKSAAGRFEIPEKPMPHPSAKNRETWSDLDTIRELRVYFTLPAKADAVITVTSLRFGPAQ
;
A
#
# COMPACT_ATOMS: atom_id res chain seq x y z
N MET A 1 15.65 -32.80 -46.23
CA MET A 1 16.31 -31.65 -45.59
C MET A 1 15.24 -30.77 -44.96
N GLN A 2 15.02 -30.89 -43.66
CA GLN A 2 14.06 -30.09 -42.90
C GLN A 2 14.89 -29.21 -41.94
N LYS A 3 14.92 -27.91 -42.21
CA LYS A 3 15.66 -26.94 -41.39
C LYS A 3 14.87 -26.65 -40.12
N ILE A 4 15.43 -27.03 -38.98
CA ILE A 4 14.98 -26.60 -37.64
C ILE A 4 15.35 -25.13 -37.49
N ILE A 5 14.35 -24.25 -37.39
CA ILE A 5 14.53 -22.85 -37.04
C ILE A 5 14.51 -22.77 -35.52
N MET A 6 15.69 -22.50 -34.96
CA MET A 6 15.92 -22.24 -33.55
C MET A 6 15.36 -20.85 -33.22
N GLY A 7 14.19 -20.81 -32.56
CA GLY A 7 13.61 -19.58 -32.03
C GLY A 7 14.22 -19.24 -30.68
N THR A 8 14.97 -18.16 -30.62
CA THR A 8 15.49 -17.55 -29.40
C THR A 8 14.34 -16.99 -28.57
N VAL A 9 13.96 -17.70 -27.50
CA VAL A 9 13.07 -17.16 -26.46
C VAL A 9 13.88 -16.19 -25.61
N SER A 10 13.62 -14.89 -25.78
CA SER A 10 14.16 -13.84 -24.93
C SER A 10 13.54 -13.97 -23.54
N LEU A 11 14.33 -14.49 -22.59
CA LEU A 11 13.92 -14.71 -21.21
C LEU A 11 13.95 -13.37 -20.47
N MET A 12 12.77 -12.79 -20.19
CA MET A 12 12.66 -11.62 -19.32
C MET A 12 13.15 -11.97 -17.91
N PHE A 13 14.27 -11.38 -17.52
CA PHE A 13 14.74 -11.34 -16.14
C PHE A 13 13.74 -10.54 -15.28
N SER A 14 12.85 -11.23 -14.57
CA SER A 14 12.14 -10.62 -13.45
C SER A 14 13.07 -10.60 -12.24
N ILE A 15 13.82 -9.52 -12.10
CA ILE A 15 14.49 -9.19 -10.84
C ILE A 15 13.38 -8.79 -9.87
N THR A 16 12.93 -9.72 -9.02
CA THR A 16 12.09 -9.38 -7.87
C THR A 16 12.93 -8.55 -6.90
N ALA A 17 12.74 -7.24 -6.95
CA ALA A 17 13.31 -6.33 -5.97
C ALA A 17 12.82 -6.74 -4.57
N ALA A 18 13.77 -7.01 -3.67
CA ALA A 18 13.50 -7.14 -2.25
C ALA A 18 12.79 -5.86 -1.78
N SER A 19 11.51 -5.95 -1.47
CA SER A 19 10.78 -4.84 -0.86
C SER A 19 11.17 -4.80 0.61
N VAL A 20 12.16 -3.98 0.94
CA VAL A 20 12.31 -3.50 2.32
C VAL A 20 11.01 -2.75 2.62
N MET A 21 10.12 -3.36 3.39
CA MET A 21 9.01 -2.65 4.02
C MET A 21 9.63 -1.77 5.09
N LEU A 22 10.15 -0.62 4.65
CA LEU A 22 10.36 0.50 5.54
C LEU A 22 8.97 0.82 6.07
N SER A 23 8.74 0.56 7.36
CA SER A 23 7.64 1.20 8.09
C SER A 23 7.84 2.69 7.88
N ALA A 24 7.16 3.26 6.90
CA ALA A 24 7.16 4.70 6.68
C ALA A 24 6.77 5.32 8.02
N ALA A 25 7.66 6.15 8.57
CA ALA A 25 7.36 6.89 9.78
C ALA A 25 5.98 7.56 9.57
N PRO A 26 5.09 7.55 10.58
CA PRO A 26 3.81 8.21 10.46
C PRO A 26 4.04 9.64 9.99
N VAL A 27 3.43 10.00 8.87
CA VAL A 27 3.55 11.36 8.34
C VAL A 27 2.91 12.28 9.37
N PRO A 28 3.61 13.32 9.86
CA PRO A 28 3.03 14.25 10.81
C PRO A 28 1.77 14.89 10.20
N VAL A 29 0.67 14.90 10.95
CA VAL A 29 -0.56 15.57 10.55
C VAL A 29 -0.29 17.08 10.44
N GLU A 30 -0.58 17.65 9.28
CA GLU A 30 -0.37 19.09 9.04
C GLU A 30 -1.50 19.90 9.70
N GLY A 31 -1.14 20.95 10.45
CA GLY A 31 -2.10 21.83 11.11
C GLY A 31 -3.02 22.52 10.10
N GLY A 32 -4.31 22.58 10.41
CA GLY A 32 -5.35 23.12 9.54
C GLY A 32 -5.76 22.17 8.41
N SER A 33 -5.28 20.92 8.38
CA SER A 33 -5.72 19.92 7.42
C SER A 33 -7.11 19.36 7.76
N ALA A 34 -7.74 18.71 6.79
CA ALA A 34 -8.95 17.92 7.05
C ALA A 34 -8.63 16.66 7.86
N GLU A 35 -7.41 16.12 7.72
CA GLU A 35 -6.90 14.98 8.49
C GLU A 35 -6.92 15.28 10.00
N GLU A 36 -6.50 16.48 10.41
CA GLU A 36 -6.55 16.93 11.80
C GLU A 36 -7.98 16.90 12.37
N LYS A 37 -8.97 17.32 11.58
CA LYS A 37 -10.38 17.39 11.99
C LYS A 37 -11.13 16.06 11.83
N ALA A 38 -10.53 15.07 11.18
CA ALA A 38 -11.23 13.87 10.74
C ALA A 38 -11.73 12.97 11.88
N ALA A 39 -11.12 13.06 13.07
CA ALA A 39 -11.49 12.25 14.22
C ALA A 39 -12.93 12.50 14.73
N GLY A 40 -13.52 13.65 14.43
CA GLY A 40 -14.91 13.99 14.79
C GLY A 40 -15.96 13.68 13.73
N MET A 41 -15.58 13.03 12.62
CA MET A 41 -16.45 12.79 11.47
C MET A 41 -16.71 11.29 11.26
N THR A 42 -17.85 10.96 10.66
CA THR A 42 -18.21 9.57 10.33
C THR A 42 -17.68 9.18 8.95
N TRP A 43 -16.71 8.27 8.92
CA TRP A 43 -16.08 7.78 7.68
C TRP A 43 -16.61 6.42 7.22
N SER A 44 -17.18 5.65 8.14
CA SER A 44 -17.87 4.40 7.83
C SER A 44 -19.24 4.69 7.20
N PHE A 45 -19.66 3.80 6.30
CA PHE A 45 -20.99 3.82 5.71
C PHE A 45 -21.36 2.38 5.34
N THR A 46 -22.66 2.10 5.21
CA THR A 46 -23.14 0.82 4.68
C THR A 46 -23.22 0.91 3.17
N PRO A 47 -22.43 0.12 2.40
CA PRO A 47 -22.50 0.13 0.95
C PRO A 47 -23.84 -0.42 0.44
N ASP A 48 -24.38 0.20 -0.60
CA ASP A 48 -25.53 -0.32 -1.33
C ASP A 48 -25.04 -1.32 -2.40
N PRO A 49 -25.35 -2.62 -2.30
CA PRO A 49 -24.85 -3.62 -3.23
C PRO A 49 -25.34 -3.43 -4.68
N SER A 50 -26.36 -2.59 -4.92
CA SER A 50 -26.84 -2.25 -6.26
C SER A 50 -26.03 -1.15 -6.95
N LEU A 51 -25.20 -0.42 -6.19
CA LEU A 51 -24.41 0.70 -6.70
C LEU A 51 -22.96 0.29 -7.00
N PRO A 52 -22.32 0.90 -8.01
CA PRO A 52 -20.91 0.66 -8.29
C PRO A 52 -20.02 1.18 -7.14
N ASN A 53 -18.92 0.48 -6.88
CA ASN A 53 -17.89 0.92 -5.93
C ASN A 53 -16.89 1.85 -6.62
N VAL A 54 -16.53 2.93 -5.94
CA VAL A 54 -15.52 3.91 -6.35
C VAL A 54 -14.52 4.07 -5.22
N LEU A 55 -13.21 4.08 -5.53
CA LEU A 55 -12.16 4.33 -4.55
C LEU A 55 -11.51 5.68 -4.82
N ILE A 56 -11.32 6.49 -3.78
CA ILE A 56 -10.49 7.70 -3.80
C ILE A 56 -9.20 7.42 -3.02
N ILE A 57 -8.06 7.47 -3.72
CA ILE A 57 -6.71 7.35 -3.15
C ILE A 57 -6.04 8.72 -3.21
N GLY A 58 -5.57 9.23 -2.08
CA GLY A 58 -4.85 10.49 -2.06
C GLY A 58 -4.48 10.93 -0.67
N ASP A 59 -3.85 12.10 -0.60
CA ASP A 59 -3.35 12.69 0.63
C ASP A 59 -4.43 13.46 1.41
N SER A 60 -4.01 14.31 2.33
CA SER A 60 -4.86 15.15 3.17
C SER A 60 -5.77 16.11 2.39
N ILE A 61 -5.43 16.51 1.16
CA ILE A 61 -6.32 17.31 0.31
C ILE A 61 -7.54 16.49 -0.06
N SER A 62 -7.31 15.24 -0.45
CA SER A 62 -8.38 14.31 -0.76
C SER A 62 -9.23 13.96 0.46
N ILE A 63 -8.66 13.96 1.66
CA ILE A 63 -9.42 13.90 2.93
C ILE A 63 -10.42 15.04 3.01
N GLY A 64 -10.03 16.27 2.64
CA GLY A 64 -10.91 17.43 2.69
C GLY A 64 -12.16 17.32 1.82
N TYR A 65 -12.05 16.77 0.61
CA TYR A 65 -13.18 16.76 -0.32
C TYR A 65 -14.03 15.48 -0.31
N THR A 66 -13.55 14.35 0.21
CA THR A 66 -14.25 13.06 0.00
C THR A 66 -15.62 12.94 0.64
N LEU A 67 -15.88 13.53 1.81
CA LEU A 67 -17.23 13.50 2.39
C LEU A 67 -18.22 14.32 1.55
N TRP A 68 -17.76 15.41 0.94
CA TRP A 68 -18.56 16.17 -0.02
C TRP A 68 -18.78 15.40 -1.33
N VAL A 69 -17.78 14.67 -1.82
CA VAL A 69 -17.95 13.77 -2.98
C VAL A 69 -18.99 12.70 -2.69
N ARG A 70 -18.97 12.10 -1.50
CA ARG A 70 -19.98 11.13 -1.05
C ARG A 70 -21.38 11.71 -1.08
N GLU A 71 -21.56 12.92 -0.58
CA GLU A 71 -22.85 13.59 -0.59
C GLU A 71 -23.35 13.82 -2.02
N GLN A 72 -22.47 14.29 -2.91
CA GLN A 72 -22.80 14.55 -4.32
C GLN A 72 -23.07 13.29 -5.14
N LEU A 73 -22.51 12.13 -4.74
CA LEU A 73 -22.69 10.84 -5.42
C LEU A 73 -23.66 9.90 -4.68
N LYS A 74 -24.44 10.43 -3.74
CA LYS A 74 -25.47 9.67 -3.01
C LYS A 74 -26.48 9.07 -3.98
N GLY A 75 -26.71 7.76 -3.86
CA GLY A 75 -27.59 7.01 -4.78
C GLY A 75 -26.98 6.74 -6.16
N VAL A 76 -25.72 7.12 -6.40
CA VAL A 76 -25.00 6.90 -7.67
C VAL A 76 -23.86 5.91 -7.51
N ALA A 77 -23.08 6.01 -6.42
CA ALA A 77 -21.94 5.13 -6.17
C ALA A 77 -21.61 4.99 -4.68
N ASN A 78 -21.02 3.85 -4.30
CA ASN A 78 -20.38 3.66 -3.00
C ASN A 78 -18.96 4.23 -3.05
N VAL A 79 -18.70 5.34 -2.36
CA VAL A 79 -17.39 6.02 -2.42
C VAL A 79 -16.53 5.64 -1.21
N TYR A 80 -15.48 4.88 -1.47
CA TYR A 80 -14.49 4.41 -0.50
C TYR A 80 -13.27 5.34 -0.46
N ARG A 81 -12.59 5.35 0.69
CA ARG A 81 -11.22 5.85 0.88
C ARG A 81 -10.48 4.85 1.79
N PRO A 82 -9.16 4.67 1.64
CA PRO A 82 -8.33 4.01 2.64
C PRO A 82 -8.52 4.58 4.05
N LEU A 83 -8.78 3.72 5.03
CA LEU A 83 -8.91 4.08 6.44
C LEU A 83 -7.71 3.55 7.24
N GLU A 84 -7.46 4.14 8.41
CA GLU A 84 -6.54 3.57 9.40
C GLU A 84 -7.04 2.18 9.85
N LYS A 85 -6.15 1.39 10.48
CA LYS A 85 -6.45 0.02 10.94
C LYS A 85 -7.67 -0.08 11.86
N ASN A 86 -7.98 0.99 12.60
CA ASN A 86 -9.16 1.05 13.48
C ASN A 86 -10.48 1.22 12.72
N GLY A 87 -10.46 1.49 11.40
CA GLY A 87 -11.63 1.72 10.56
C GLY A 87 -12.38 3.02 10.85
N ILE A 88 -11.84 3.89 11.70
CA ILE A 88 -12.52 5.11 12.18
C ILE A 88 -12.01 6.34 11.44
N LYS A 89 -10.70 6.42 11.19
CA LYS A 89 -10.06 7.61 10.62
C LYS A 89 -9.65 7.39 9.17
N PRO A 90 -9.72 8.43 8.31
CA PRO A 90 -9.18 8.36 6.96
C PRO A 90 -7.66 8.28 7.02
N LEU A 91 -7.08 7.48 6.15
CA LEU A 91 -5.64 7.38 6.01
C LEU A 91 -5.14 8.41 4.99
N ASN A 92 -4.12 9.18 5.35
CA ASN A 92 -3.34 9.95 4.38
C ASN A 92 -2.46 8.98 3.55
N CYS A 93 -2.72 8.93 2.24
CA CYS A 93 -2.01 8.00 1.34
C CYS A 93 -0.57 8.46 1.04
N GLY A 94 -0.21 9.71 1.36
CA GLY A 94 1.17 10.21 1.31
C GLY A 94 1.76 10.27 -0.09
N ASP A 95 3.07 10.01 -0.18
CA ASP A 95 3.85 10.05 -1.42
C ASP A 95 3.71 8.78 -2.27
N THR A 96 4.22 8.83 -3.50
CA THR A 96 4.18 7.69 -4.43
C THR A 96 4.91 6.44 -3.92
N ALA A 97 5.96 6.56 -3.10
CA ALA A 97 6.67 5.40 -2.56
C ALA A 97 5.81 4.67 -1.50
N ARG A 98 5.11 5.43 -0.65
CA ARG A 98 4.08 4.88 0.23
C ARG A 98 2.98 4.21 -0.58
N GLY A 99 2.53 4.86 -1.65
CA GLY A 99 1.59 4.29 -2.62
C GLY A 99 2.02 2.91 -3.09
N LEU A 100 3.25 2.79 -3.61
CA LEU A 100 3.79 1.50 -4.05
C LEU A 100 3.82 0.46 -2.92
N SER A 101 4.14 0.85 -1.69
CA SER A 101 4.18 -0.11 -0.58
C SER A 101 2.80 -0.58 -0.10
N GLN A 102 1.75 0.25 -0.22
CA GLN A 102 0.46 0.02 0.44
C GLN A 102 -0.71 -0.23 -0.51
N LEU A 103 -0.54 -0.05 -1.83
CA LEU A 103 -1.63 -0.08 -2.79
C LEU A 103 -2.51 -1.34 -2.70
N ASP A 104 -1.91 -2.52 -2.52
CA ASP A 104 -2.65 -3.77 -2.39
C ASP A 104 -3.54 -3.81 -1.14
N ALA A 105 -3.08 -3.23 -0.02
CA ALA A 105 -3.86 -3.14 1.21
C ALA A 105 -5.02 -2.15 1.08
N TRP A 106 -4.82 -1.05 0.34
CA TRP A 106 -5.85 -0.04 0.11
C TRP A 106 -6.95 -0.51 -0.84
N ILE A 107 -6.60 -1.30 -1.86
CA ILE A 107 -7.57 -1.91 -2.76
C ILE A 107 -8.27 -3.09 -2.06
N GLY A 108 -7.49 -3.90 -1.34
CA GLY A 108 -7.98 -5.10 -0.68
C GLY A 108 -8.57 -6.10 -1.68
N THR A 109 -9.72 -6.67 -1.32
CA THR A 109 -10.47 -7.62 -2.15
C THR A 109 -11.65 -6.98 -2.89
N ASN A 110 -11.84 -5.67 -2.75
CA ASN A 110 -12.94 -4.96 -3.39
C ASN A 110 -12.68 -4.81 -4.89
N ILE A 111 -13.75 -4.93 -5.67
CA ILE A 111 -13.74 -4.56 -7.09
C ILE A 111 -14.27 -3.14 -7.17
N PHE A 112 -13.43 -2.24 -7.68
CA PHE A 112 -13.81 -0.86 -7.93
C PHE A 112 -14.08 -0.66 -9.41
N ARG A 113 -15.22 -0.05 -9.73
CA ARG A 113 -15.53 0.37 -11.11
C ARG A 113 -14.67 1.56 -11.52
N VAL A 114 -14.45 2.49 -10.58
CA VAL A 114 -13.60 3.67 -10.78
C VAL A 114 -12.60 3.77 -9.62
N ILE A 115 -11.35 4.07 -9.94
CA ILE A 115 -10.36 4.52 -8.95
C ILE A 115 -9.96 5.94 -9.35
N HIS A 116 -10.33 6.90 -8.50
CA HIS A 116 -9.82 8.27 -8.55
C HIS A 116 -8.58 8.33 -7.67
N PHE A 117 -7.45 8.82 -8.19
CA PHE A 117 -6.20 8.84 -7.43
C PHE A 117 -5.37 10.11 -7.66
N ASN A 118 -4.64 10.52 -6.63
CA ASN A 118 -3.66 11.61 -6.70
C ASN A 118 -2.43 11.30 -5.81
N PHE A 119 -1.25 11.69 -6.31
CA PHE A 119 0.01 11.77 -5.57
C PHE A 119 0.79 12.98 -6.09
N GLY A 120 1.35 13.80 -5.21
CA GLY A 120 2.16 14.95 -5.62
C GLY A 120 2.66 15.81 -4.47
N LEU A 121 1.77 16.35 -3.63
CA LEU A 121 2.17 17.29 -2.54
C LEU A 121 3.12 16.66 -1.52
N HIS A 122 3.03 15.33 -1.32
CA HIS A 122 3.92 14.60 -0.45
C HIS A 122 5.26 14.24 -1.10
N ASP A 123 5.28 14.12 -2.43
CA ASP A 123 6.46 13.82 -3.23
C ASP A 123 7.37 15.05 -3.39
N LEU A 124 6.77 16.22 -3.65
CA LEU A 124 7.51 17.45 -3.95
C LEU A 124 8.12 18.15 -2.74
N LYS A 125 7.76 17.75 -1.52
CA LYS A 125 8.21 18.42 -0.29
C LYS A 125 9.65 18.06 0.09
N TYR A 126 10.28 18.95 0.84
CA TYR A 126 11.65 18.86 1.33
C TYR A 126 11.67 18.58 2.82
N LEU A 127 12.42 17.55 3.20
CA LEU A 127 12.56 17.10 4.58
C LEU A 127 14.03 17.00 4.98
N ASP A 128 14.34 17.30 6.24
CA ASP A 128 15.64 16.99 6.83
C ASP A 128 15.76 15.49 7.20
N ALA A 129 16.91 15.08 7.73
CA ALA A 129 17.15 13.71 8.16
C ALA A 129 16.24 13.23 9.31
N LYS A 130 15.54 14.15 10.00
CA LYS A 130 14.57 13.88 11.06
C LYS A 130 13.12 13.89 10.56
N GLY A 131 12.90 14.12 9.27
CA GLY A 131 11.57 14.20 8.67
C GLY A 131 10.85 15.52 8.92
N GLN A 132 11.57 16.59 9.27
CA GLN A 132 11.00 17.92 9.47
C GLN A 132 11.02 18.74 8.18
N TYR A 133 10.01 19.60 7.99
CA TYR A 133 9.98 20.53 6.87
C TYR A 133 11.15 21.50 6.91
N VAL A 134 11.88 21.56 5.80
CA VAL A 134 13.03 22.45 5.64
C VAL A 134 13.05 23.03 4.22
N PRO A 135 13.69 24.19 4.01
CA PRO A 135 13.92 24.71 2.67
C PRO A 135 14.82 23.80 1.82
N PRO A 136 14.82 23.95 0.48
CA PRO A 136 15.58 23.07 -0.43
C PRO A 136 17.09 22.98 -0.17
N ASP A 137 17.72 24.05 0.33
CA ASP A 137 19.16 24.09 0.63
C ASP A 137 19.54 23.30 1.90
N LYS A 138 18.56 22.86 2.69
CA LYS A 138 18.75 22.22 4.01
C LYS A 138 18.17 20.81 4.11
N GLY A 139 17.60 20.28 3.04
CA GLY A 139 16.96 18.97 3.06
C GLY A 139 16.97 18.27 1.71
N THR A 140 16.27 17.15 1.67
CA THR A 140 16.12 16.32 0.48
C THR A 140 14.66 16.31 0.05
N GLN A 141 14.42 16.46 -1.25
CA GLN A 141 13.08 16.30 -1.81
C GLN A 141 12.65 14.84 -1.67
N VAL A 142 11.42 14.58 -1.19
CA VAL A 142 10.93 13.23 -0.87
C VAL A 142 11.01 12.30 -2.10
N ALA A 143 10.53 12.78 -3.23
CA ALA A 143 10.69 12.11 -4.51
C ALA A 143 11.02 13.13 -5.60
N PRO A 144 12.31 13.37 -5.92
CA PRO A 144 12.70 14.23 -7.02
C PRO A 144 11.99 13.83 -8.33
N PRO A 145 11.83 14.75 -9.30
CA PRO A 145 11.02 14.55 -10.51
C PRO A 145 11.18 13.20 -11.22
N GLU A 146 12.41 12.71 -11.40
CA GLU A 146 12.69 11.41 -12.03
C GLU A 146 12.19 10.22 -11.20
N LYS A 147 12.36 10.29 -9.86
CA LYS A 147 11.87 9.27 -8.93
C LYS A 147 10.34 9.27 -8.89
N TYR A 148 9.73 10.46 -8.90
CA TYR A 148 8.28 10.60 -8.98
C TYR A 148 7.73 9.99 -10.28
N GLU A 149 8.30 10.33 -11.45
CA GLU A 149 7.89 9.76 -12.75
C GLU A 149 7.96 8.23 -12.72
N LYS A 150 9.09 7.67 -12.26
CA LYS A 150 9.28 6.23 -12.18
C LYS A 150 8.23 5.58 -11.28
N ASN A 151 8.03 6.11 -10.08
CA ASN A 151 7.07 5.54 -9.13
C ASN A 151 5.63 5.63 -9.65
N LEU A 152 5.27 6.74 -10.29
CA LEU A 152 3.94 6.95 -10.83
C LEU A 152 3.65 6.00 -11.99
N ARG A 153 4.63 5.72 -12.86
CA ARG A 153 4.53 4.68 -13.89
C ARG A 153 4.26 3.31 -13.29
N ASP A 154 5.03 2.93 -12.27
CA ASP A 154 4.86 1.66 -11.56
C ASP A 154 3.47 1.57 -10.89
N LEU A 155 2.97 2.67 -10.31
CA LEU A 155 1.62 2.76 -9.74
C LEU A 155 0.53 2.59 -10.79
N VAL A 156 0.62 3.29 -11.92
CA VAL A 156 -0.38 3.20 -13.00
C VAL A 156 -0.47 1.78 -13.54
N VAL A 157 0.66 1.12 -13.78
CA VAL A 157 0.68 -0.30 -14.21
C VAL A 157 -0.04 -1.20 -13.21
N ARG A 158 0.13 -0.97 -11.90
CA ARG A 158 -0.55 -1.76 -10.87
C ARG A 158 -2.04 -1.45 -10.78
N LEU A 159 -2.42 -0.18 -10.88
CA LEU A 159 -3.81 0.25 -10.88
C LEU A 159 -4.56 -0.29 -12.10
N GLN A 160 -3.95 -0.34 -13.28
CA GLN A 160 -4.58 -0.90 -14.48
C GLN A 160 -4.92 -2.39 -14.33
N LYS A 161 -4.10 -3.15 -13.59
CA LYS A 161 -4.36 -4.58 -13.31
C LYS A 161 -5.64 -4.81 -12.49
N THR A 162 -6.17 -3.78 -11.84
CA THR A 162 -7.44 -3.88 -11.12
C THR A 162 -8.65 -3.96 -12.05
N GLY A 163 -8.50 -3.57 -13.32
CA GLY A 163 -9.62 -3.44 -14.26
C GLY A 163 -10.55 -2.25 -13.99
N ALA A 164 -10.25 -1.41 -13.00
CA ALA A 164 -10.99 -0.19 -12.76
C ALA A 164 -10.75 0.84 -13.87
N ILE A 165 -11.74 1.70 -14.11
CA ILE A 165 -11.53 2.93 -14.89
C ILE A 165 -10.73 3.89 -14.01
N LEU A 166 -9.57 4.30 -14.49
CA LEU A 166 -8.65 5.16 -13.74
C LEU A 166 -8.90 6.62 -14.06
N VAL A 167 -9.01 7.44 -13.01
CA VAL A 167 -9.06 8.90 -13.08
C VAL A 167 -7.95 9.46 -12.19
N TRP A 168 -7.01 10.21 -12.77
CA TRP A 168 -5.98 10.90 -12.03
C TRP A 168 -6.41 12.35 -11.79
N GLY A 169 -6.41 12.77 -10.52
CA GLY A 169 -6.60 14.17 -10.14
C GLY A 169 -5.27 14.92 -10.14
N SER A 170 -5.18 16.09 -10.78
CA SER A 170 -3.95 16.89 -10.75
C SER A 170 -3.63 17.40 -9.34
N THR A 171 -2.34 17.60 -9.06
CA THR A 171 -1.85 18.14 -7.79
C THR A 171 -2.28 19.59 -7.68
N THR A 172 -2.89 19.96 -6.56
CA THR A 172 -3.37 21.32 -6.31
C THR A 172 -2.23 22.31 -6.02
N PRO A 173 -2.44 23.64 -6.17
CA PRO A 173 -1.41 24.65 -6.01
C PRO A 173 -0.66 24.61 -4.68
N VAL A 174 0.65 24.91 -4.73
CA VAL A 174 1.46 25.19 -3.54
C VAL A 174 1.46 26.71 -3.33
N PRO A 175 0.90 27.22 -2.22
CA PRO A 175 0.92 28.66 -1.95
C PRO A 175 2.33 29.13 -1.57
N ASP A 176 2.55 30.44 -1.64
CA ASP A 176 3.77 31.08 -1.14
C ASP A 176 3.98 30.72 0.34
N ASP A 177 5.25 30.65 0.76
CA ASP A 177 5.66 30.36 2.14
C ASP A 177 5.11 29.05 2.74
N SER A 178 4.66 28.10 1.89
CA SER A 178 4.25 26.77 2.36
C SER A 178 5.45 26.01 2.95
N PRO A 179 5.37 25.53 4.21
CA PRO A 179 6.47 24.81 4.84
C PRO A 179 6.96 23.62 4.02
N GLY A 180 8.28 23.60 3.74
CA GLY A 180 8.95 22.51 3.04
C GLY A 180 8.51 22.31 1.59
N ARG A 181 7.82 23.26 0.95
CA ARG A 181 7.38 23.15 -0.44
C ARG A 181 7.71 24.43 -1.19
N VAL A 182 8.01 24.32 -2.47
CA VAL A 182 8.33 25.46 -3.34
C VAL A 182 7.14 25.69 -4.27
N LYS A 183 6.63 26.91 -4.30
CA LYS A 183 5.56 27.30 -5.22
C LYS A 183 6.02 27.08 -6.67
N GLY A 184 5.16 26.45 -7.46
CA GLY A 184 5.42 26.13 -8.86
C GLY A 184 5.99 24.71 -9.06
N ASP A 185 6.49 24.04 -8.02
CA ASP A 185 6.90 22.64 -8.14
C ASP A 185 5.72 21.75 -8.56
N GLU A 186 4.50 22.04 -8.09
CA GLU A 186 3.32 21.28 -8.48
C GLU A 186 3.08 21.29 -10.00
N LEU A 187 3.49 22.35 -10.71
CA LEU A 187 3.36 22.44 -12.16
C LEU A 187 4.32 21.46 -12.86
N VAL A 188 5.54 21.32 -12.34
CA VAL A 188 6.53 20.36 -12.84
C VAL A 188 6.02 18.93 -12.63
N TYR A 189 5.52 18.62 -11.44
CA TYR A 189 4.99 17.30 -11.12
C TYR A 189 3.71 16.99 -11.91
N ASN A 190 2.82 17.97 -12.10
CA ASN A 190 1.63 17.82 -12.93
C ASN A 190 1.96 17.59 -14.39
N ALA A 191 2.99 18.25 -14.95
CA ALA A 191 3.44 18.00 -16.31
C ALA A 191 3.95 16.56 -16.50
N ILE A 192 4.73 16.06 -15.54
CA ILE A 192 5.21 14.67 -15.51
C ILE A 192 4.04 13.70 -15.40
N ALA A 193 3.14 13.94 -14.45
CA ALA A 193 2.00 13.06 -14.22
C ALA A 193 1.07 13.04 -15.44
N LYS A 194 0.75 14.21 -16.01
CA LYS A 194 -0.03 14.34 -17.24
C LYS A 194 0.56 13.49 -18.37
N LYS A 195 1.87 13.60 -18.61
CA LYS A 195 2.56 12.76 -19.61
C LYS A 195 2.34 11.27 -19.34
N VAL A 196 2.55 10.81 -18.10
CA VAL A 196 2.33 9.40 -17.72
C VAL A 196 0.87 8.98 -17.95
N MET A 197 -0.09 9.82 -17.57
CA MET A 197 -1.52 9.53 -17.73
C MET A 197 -1.93 9.43 -19.20
N GLU A 198 -1.47 10.37 -20.03
CA GLU A 198 -1.74 10.39 -21.47
C GLU A 198 -1.17 9.15 -22.17
N GLU A 199 0.08 8.77 -21.85
CA GLU A 199 0.71 7.55 -22.39
C GLU A 199 -0.03 6.26 -22.01
N ASN A 200 -0.76 6.26 -20.88
CA ASN A 200 -1.44 5.09 -20.33
C ASN A 200 -2.97 5.14 -20.48
N GLY A 201 -3.50 6.16 -21.16
CA GLY A 201 -4.95 6.33 -21.36
C GLY A 201 -5.75 6.54 -20.07
N VAL A 202 -5.12 7.06 -19.01
CA VAL A 202 -5.77 7.40 -17.74
C VAL A 202 -6.54 8.73 -17.91
N ILE A 203 -7.77 8.79 -17.40
CA ILE A 203 -8.58 10.02 -17.47
C ILE A 203 -7.94 11.09 -16.55
N ILE A 204 -7.89 12.33 -17.00
CA ILE A 204 -7.35 13.45 -16.22
C ILE A 204 -8.50 14.30 -15.69
N ASP A 205 -8.52 14.50 -14.38
CA ASP A 205 -9.36 15.46 -13.65
C ASP A 205 -8.45 16.61 -13.19
N ASP A 206 -8.51 17.74 -13.88
CA ASP A 206 -7.60 18.86 -13.63
C ASP A 206 -8.07 19.71 -12.43
N LEU A 207 -7.79 19.21 -11.23
CA LEU A 207 -8.11 19.86 -9.96
C LEU A 207 -7.41 21.22 -9.78
N LEU A 208 -6.23 21.40 -10.38
CA LEU A 208 -5.54 22.68 -10.41
C LEU A 208 -6.36 23.70 -11.19
N ALA A 209 -6.85 23.34 -12.38
CA ALA A 209 -7.71 24.23 -13.17
C ALA A 209 -9.08 24.46 -12.54
N ALA A 210 -9.64 23.48 -11.83
CA ALA A 210 -10.95 23.56 -11.18
C ALA A 210 -11.06 24.69 -10.13
N LEU A 211 -9.93 25.13 -9.56
CA LEU A 211 -9.88 26.21 -8.57
C LEU A 211 -9.96 27.60 -9.21
N GLY A 212 -9.52 27.73 -10.46
CA GLY A 212 -9.55 28.97 -11.25
C GLY A 212 -8.95 30.19 -10.52
N ASP A 213 -9.48 31.37 -10.85
CA ASP A 213 -9.03 32.65 -10.27
C ASP A 213 -9.41 32.81 -8.79
N ARG A 214 -10.26 31.92 -8.26
CA ARG A 214 -10.75 31.96 -6.88
C ARG A 214 -9.80 31.30 -5.88
N ILE A 215 -8.64 30.83 -6.31
CA ILE A 215 -7.66 30.13 -5.46
C ILE A 215 -7.36 30.89 -4.15
N GLY A 216 -7.24 32.21 -4.21
CA GLY A 216 -6.97 33.05 -3.02
C GLY A 216 -8.10 33.09 -1.98
N GLU A 217 -9.34 32.77 -2.38
CA GLU A 217 -10.49 32.63 -1.48
C GLU A 217 -10.62 31.20 -0.95
N LEU A 218 -10.29 30.22 -1.80
CA LEU A 218 -10.60 28.81 -1.58
C LEU A 218 -9.50 28.09 -0.79
N GLN A 219 -8.24 28.48 -0.98
CA GLN A 219 -7.08 27.91 -0.30
C GLN A 219 -6.71 28.71 0.94
N LYS A 220 -6.21 28.03 1.98
CA LYS A 220 -5.73 28.70 3.18
C LYS A 220 -4.39 29.42 2.91
N PRO A 221 -4.14 30.58 3.53
CA PRO A 221 -2.87 31.28 3.35
C PRO A 221 -1.71 30.42 3.84
N ASN A 222 -0.63 30.37 3.05
CA ASN A 222 0.62 29.66 3.32
C ASN A 222 0.44 28.16 3.64
N ASN A 223 -0.68 27.58 3.21
CA ASN A 223 -1.07 26.24 3.57
C ASN A 223 -1.73 25.56 2.36
N VAL A 224 -1.20 24.40 1.97
CA VAL A 224 -1.70 23.63 0.83
C VAL A 224 -3.18 23.22 0.97
N HIS A 225 -3.72 23.23 2.20
CA HIS A 225 -5.08 22.82 2.50
C HIS A 225 -6.13 23.90 2.19
N PHE A 226 -7.32 23.43 1.88
CA PHE A 226 -8.43 24.27 1.48
C PHE A 226 -9.36 24.62 2.65
N THR A 227 -10.14 25.68 2.47
CA THR A 227 -11.34 25.94 3.27
C THR A 227 -12.41 24.88 2.97
N ASP A 228 -13.50 24.89 3.73
CA ASP A 228 -14.64 24.00 3.45
C ASP A 228 -15.23 24.28 2.05
N GLU A 229 -15.27 25.55 1.64
CA GLU A 229 -15.74 25.96 0.31
C GLU A 229 -14.79 25.50 -0.79
N GLY A 230 -13.48 25.68 -0.61
CA GLY A 230 -12.48 25.14 -1.54
C GLY A 230 -12.56 23.62 -1.67
N SER A 231 -12.78 22.92 -0.56
CA SER A 231 -12.98 21.46 -0.56
C SER A 231 -14.25 21.05 -1.32
N LYS A 232 -15.33 21.84 -1.26
CA LYS A 232 -16.56 21.60 -2.04
C LYS A 232 -16.35 21.82 -3.54
N VAL A 233 -15.58 22.84 -3.93
CA VAL A 233 -15.22 23.09 -5.34
C VAL A 233 -14.43 21.91 -5.90
N LEU A 234 -13.41 21.44 -5.17
CA LEU A 234 -12.67 20.23 -5.54
C LEU A 234 -13.58 19.00 -5.60
N ALA A 235 -14.48 18.82 -4.62
CA ALA A 235 -15.43 17.73 -4.61
C ALA A 235 -16.36 17.73 -5.83
N ALA A 236 -16.77 18.91 -6.32
CA ALA A 236 -17.59 19.03 -7.51
C ALA A 236 -16.84 18.56 -8.77
N SER A 237 -15.56 18.92 -8.92
CA SER A 237 -14.72 18.41 -10.02
C SER A 237 -14.59 16.89 -9.96
N VAL A 238 -14.25 16.35 -8.78
CA VAL A 238 -14.07 14.92 -8.55
C VAL A 238 -15.37 14.13 -8.78
N ALA A 239 -16.50 14.62 -8.28
CA ALA A 239 -17.79 13.97 -8.50
C ALA A 239 -18.20 13.99 -9.98
N ALA A 240 -17.93 15.09 -10.69
CA ALA A 240 -18.18 15.17 -12.13
C ALA A 240 -17.29 14.20 -12.93
N SER A 241 -16.00 14.13 -12.62
CA SER A 241 -15.05 13.22 -13.30
C SER A 241 -15.40 11.75 -13.04
N ILE A 242 -15.77 11.40 -11.81
CA ILE A 242 -16.27 10.06 -11.46
C ILE A 242 -17.56 9.74 -12.21
N ASN A 243 -18.53 10.65 -12.24
CA ASN A 243 -19.80 10.44 -12.99
C ASN A 243 -19.56 10.20 -14.48
N LEU A 244 -18.63 10.93 -15.09
CA LEU A 244 -18.24 10.71 -16.48
C LEU A 244 -17.56 9.35 -16.67
N ALA A 245 -16.66 8.96 -15.76
CA ALA A 245 -16.01 7.65 -15.78
C ALA A 245 -17.04 6.51 -15.65
N LEU A 246 -18.02 6.63 -14.75
CA LEU A 246 -19.06 5.62 -14.55
C LEU A 246 -19.90 5.35 -15.80
N LYS A 247 -20.06 6.34 -16.69
CA LYS A 247 -20.79 6.19 -17.97
C LYS A 247 -20.02 5.40 -19.03
N ARG A 248 -18.71 5.19 -18.87
CA ARG A 248 -17.92 4.45 -19.86
C ARG A 248 -18.29 2.96 -19.81
N PRO A 249 -18.20 2.25 -20.94
CA PRO A 249 -18.32 0.80 -20.96
C PRO A 249 -17.32 0.19 -19.99
N TRP A 250 -17.81 -0.70 -19.13
CA TRP A 250 -16.98 -1.38 -18.16
C TRP A 250 -17.48 -2.81 -18.03
N THR A 251 -16.57 -3.75 -18.24
CA THR A 251 -16.80 -5.13 -17.89
C THR A 251 -16.12 -5.33 -16.55
N ALA A 252 -16.89 -5.71 -15.53
CA ALA A 252 -16.29 -6.06 -14.26
C ALA A 252 -15.19 -7.09 -14.51
N PRO A 253 -13.96 -6.88 -14.00
CA PRO A 253 -12.98 -7.96 -14.02
C PRO A 253 -13.67 -9.15 -13.36
N SER A 254 -13.49 -10.35 -13.92
CA SER A 254 -13.91 -11.56 -13.24
C SER A 254 -13.40 -11.42 -11.81
N ALA A 255 -14.31 -11.43 -10.83
CA ALA A 255 -13.93 -11.29 -9.44
C ALA A 255 -12.71 -12.19 -9.24
N PRO A 256 -11.59 -11.67 -8.67
CA PRO A 256 -10.49 -12.56 -8.34
C PRO A 256 -11.15 -13.73 -7.63
N PRO A 257 -10.99 -14.96 -8.14
CA PRO A 257 -11.83 -16.08 -7.75
C PRO A 257 -11.88 -16.06 -6.23
N ALA A 258 -13.09 -15.99 -5.66
CA ALA A 258 -13.29 -15.91 -4.20
C ALA A 258 -12.28 -16.84 -3.59
N PRO A 259 -11.36 -16.35 -2.73
CA PRO A 259 -10.05 -16.96 -2.50
C PRO A 259 -10.23 -18.45 -2.46
N VAL A 260 -9.83 -19.14 -3.54
CA VAL A 260 -10.00 -20.58 -3.61
C VAL A 260 -9.11 -21.05 -2.49
N LEU A 261 -9.74 -21.53 -1.43
CA LEU A 261 -9.06 -21.97 -0.22
C LEU A 261 -8.19 -23.13 -0.64
N ALA A 262 -6.97 -22.83 -1.04
CA ALA A 262 -5.97 -23.85 -1.30
C ALA A 262 -5.77 -24.54 0.05
N SER A 263 -6.15 -25.81 0.12
CA SER A 263 -5.90 -26.64 1.30
C SER A 263 -4.41 -26.86 1.53
N SER A 264 -3.58 -26.46 0.56
CA SER A 264 -2.13 -26.48 0.60
C SER A 264 -1.52 -25.42 -0.33
N TYR A 265 -0.34 -24.94 0.01
CA TYR A 265 0.49 -24.08 -0.83
C TYR A 265 1.93 -24.52 -0.69
N THR A 266 2.66 -24.60 -1.80
CA THR A 266 4.08 -24.95 -1.84
C THR A 266 4.83 -23.87 -2.59
N LEU A 267 5.94 -23.39 -2.04
CA LEU A 267 6.86 -22.51 -2.79
C LEU A 267 7.42 -23.23 -4.02
N GLU A 268 7.31 -22.60 -5.19
CA GLU A 268 7.88 -23.11 -6.44
C GLU A 268 9.41 -22.95 -6.49
N LYS A 269 9.96 -21.93 -5.81
CA LYS A 269 11.39 -21.63 -5.75
C LYS A 269 11.78 -21.08 -4.37
N PRO A 270 13.05 -21.24 -3.96
CA PRO A 270 13.54 -20.63 -2.73
C PRO A 270 13.43 -19.10 -2.75
N VAL A 271 13.13 -18.51 -1.59
CA VAL A 271 13.13 -17.05 -1.38
C VAL A 271 14.39 -16.67 -0.63
N GLN A 272 15.22 -15.80 -1.23
CA GLN A 272 16.49 -15.37 -0.64
C GLN A 272 16.48 -13.87 -0.34
N VAL A 273 16.91 -13.49 0.86
CA VAL A 273 17.02 -12.09 1.30
C VAL A 273 18.39 -11.89 1.93
N SER A 274 19.08 -10.81 1.54
CA SER A 274 20.38 -10.44 2.09
C SER A 274 20.31 -9.07 2.74
N VAL A 275 20.95 -8.91 3.90
CA VAL A 275 21.09 -7.63 4.60
C VAL A 275 22.56 -7.42 4.97
N LYS A 276 22.95 -6.15 5.10
CA LYS A 276 24.26 -5.76 5.63
C LYS A 276 24.10 -5.04 6.95
N ASN A 277 24.99 -5.31 7.90
CA ASN A 277 25.12 -4.59 9.16
C ASN A 277 23.78 -4.45 9.94
N ALA A 278 23.01 -5.54 10.06
CA ALA A 278 21.69 -5.55 10.68
C ALA A 278 21.65 -6.41 11.95
N THR A 279 20.79 -6.05 12.91
CA THR A 279 20.53 -6.85 14.13
C THR A 279 19.37 -7.83 13.96
N TYR A 280 18.72 -7.82 12.80
CA TYR A 280 17.67 -8.75 12.43
C TYR A 280 17.61 -8.87 10.91
N ILE A 281 17.05 -9.96 10.44
CA ILE A 281 16.76 -10.17 9.02
C ILE A 281 15.40 -10.86 8.88
N THR A 282 14.66 -10.52 7.84
CA THR A 282 13.31 -11.03 7.60
C THR A 282 13.11 -11.38 6.13
N ALA A 283 12.62 -12.59 5.87
CA ALA A 283 12.11 -12.99 4.57
C ALA A 283 10.57 -12.95 4.59
N ALA A 284 9.98 -12.03 3.83
CA ALA A 284 8.53 -11.94 3.67
C ALA A 284 8.09 -12.71 2.41
N ILE A 285 7.14 -13.60 2.59
CA ILE A 285 6.58 -14.45 1.54
C ILE A 285 5.12 -14.06 1.37
N ILE A 286 4.86 -13.32 0.30
CA ILE A 286 3.50 -12.91 -0.07
C ILE A 286 2.89 -14.06 -0.88
N MET A 287 1.81 -14.64 -0.38
CA MET A 287 1.11 -15.69 -1.12
C MET A 287 0.53 -15.08 -2.39
N PRO A 288 0.49 -15.79 -3.53
CA PRO A 288 -0.21 -15.32 -4.71
C PRO A 288 -1.73 -15.21 -4.45
N GLN A 289 -2.28 -16.09 -3.60
CA GLN A 289 -3.67 -16.10 -3.16
C GLN A 289 -3.75 -16.29 -1.63
N ALA A 290 -4.77 -15.72 -0.98
CA ALA A 290 -4.96 -15.90 0.45
C ALA A 290 -5.33 -17.37 0.77
N ILE A 291 -4.67 -17.95 1.78
CA ILE A 291 -4.92 -19.30 2.27
C ILE A 291 -5.92 -19.21 3.43
N ALA A 292 -6.94 -20.06 3.49
CA ALA A 292 -7.83 -20.06 4.67
C ALA A 292 -7.03 -20.44 5.92
N PHE A 293 -7.23 -19.66 6.97
CA PHE A 293 -6.81 -20.06 8.29
C PHE A 293 -7.86 -21.02 8.85
N LYS A 294 -7.47 -22.25 9.21
CA LYS A 294 -8.37 -23.26 9.79
C LYS A 294 -7.69 -23.97 10.96
N PRO A 295 -8.43 -24.33 12.02
CA PRO A 295 -8.02 -25.33 13.00
C PRO A 295 -7.36 -26.56 12.35
N GLY A 296 -6.21 -27.00 12.86
CA GLY A 296 -5.49 -28.18 12.35
C GLY A 296 -4.66 -27.97 11.08
N LEU A 297 -4.60 -26.75 10.54
CA LEU A 297 -3.69 -26.41 9.44
C LEU A 297 -2.22 -26.53 9.91
N VAL A 298 -1.41 -27.24 9.14
CA VAL A 298 0.03 -27.38 9.36
C VAL A 298 0.80 -26.46 8.43
N ILE A 299 1.77 -25.76 9.00
CA ILE A 299 2.72 -24.87 8.32
C ILE A 299 4.12 -25.44 8.51
N GLU A 300 4.76 -25.84 7.41
CA GLU A 300 6.16 -26.29 7.42
C GLU A 300 7.04 -25.24 6.76
N VAL A 301 8.07 -24.80 7.46
CA VAL A 301 9.06 -23.82 6.97
C VAL A 301 10.45 -24.44 7.07
N LYS A 302 11.20 -24.41 5.97
CA LYS A 302 12.64 -24.64 5.98
C LYS A 302 13.34 -23.36 5.57
N ALA A 303 14.15 -22.83 6.48
CA ALA A 303 14.94 -21.63 6.26
C ALA A 303 16.39 -21.86 6.68
N GLU A 304 17.31 -21.35 5.88
CA GLU A 304 18.74 -21.38 6.12
C GLU A 304 19.20 -19.94 6.36
N LEU A 305 20.07 -19.76 7.37
CA LEU A 305 20.66 -18.47 7.68
C LEU A 305 22.17 -18.58 7.51
N GLU A 306 22.71 -17.86 6.55
CA GLU A 306 24.14 -17.61 6.43
C GLU A 306 24.48 -16.30 7.13
N CYS A 307 25.23 -16.37 8.21
CA CYS A 307 25.65 -15.21 8.99
C CYS A 307 26.95 -15.53 9.75
N ASP A 308 27.77 -14.50 9.97
CA ASP A 308 29.02 -14.61 10.74
C ASP A 308 28.80 -14.60 12.27
N VAL A 309 27.56 -14.40 12.71
CA VAL A 309 27.16 -14.49 14.12
C VAL A 309 26.03 -15.50 14.32
N ASP A 310 26.06 -16.22 15.44
CA ASP A 310 24.99 -17.14 15.81
C ASP A 310 23.69 -16.34 16.11
N PRO A 311 22.54 -16.69 15.51
CA PRO A 311 21.29 -15.99 15.76
C PRO A 311 20.83 -16.17 17.21
N SER A 312 20.34 -15.10 17.83
CA SER A 312 19.78 -15.10 19.19
C SER A 312 18.30 -15.49 19.22
N GLY A 313 17.63 -15.52 18.06
CA GLY A 313 16.25 -15.97 17.96
C GLY A 313 15.78 -16.16 16.53
N PHE A 314 14.64 -16.83 16.41
CA PHE A 314 13.91 -17.06 15.17
C PHE A 314 12.43 -16.96 15.47
N SER A 315 11.63 -16.47 14.53
CA SER A 315 10.18 -16.55 14.64
C SER A 315 9.55 -16.58 13.27
N VAL A 316 8.35 -17.13 13.19
CA VAL A 316 7.53 -17.02 11.99
C VAL A 316 6.31 -16.17 12.34
N GLN A 317 5.98 -15.18 11.53
CA GLN A 317 4.75 -14.41 11.68
C GLN A 317 3.85 -14.67 10.50
N ILE A 318 2.55 -14.68 10.73
CA ILE A 318 1.53 -14.72 9.68
C ILE A 318 0.74 -13.42 9.70
N CYS A 319 0.43 -12.89 8.52
CA CYS A 319 -0.44 -11.74 8.34
C CYS A 319 -1.64 -12.15 7.46
N SER A 320 -2.83 -11.74 7.87
CA SER A 320 -4.06 -11.93 7.09
C SER A 320 -4.22 -10.87 6.00
N ALA A 321 -5.16 -11.10 5.08
CA ALA A 321 -5.48 -10.15 4.01
C ALA A 321 -6.00 -8.78 4.52
N ASP A 322 -6.65 -8.76 5.69
CA ASP A 322 -7.12 -7.55 6.38
C ASP A 322 -6.06 -6.93 7.31
N GLY A 323 -4.83 -7.46 7.31
CA GLY A 323 -3.68 -6.84 7.97
C GLY A 323 -3.53 -7.13 9.46
N LYS A 324 -4.29 -8.09 10.01
CA LYS A 324 -4.03 -8.66 11.34
C LYS A 324 -2.78 -9.54 11.30
N MET A 325 -2.07 -9.66 12.43
CA MET A 325 -0.80 -10.39 12.49
C MET A 325 -0.70 -11.26 13.75
N SER A 326 -0.08 -12.43 13.63
CA SER A 326 0.23 -13.30 14.77
C SER A 326 1.60 -13.99 14.63
N THR A 327 2.26 -14.33 15.74
CA THR A 327 3.66 -14.85 15.79
C THR A 327 3.74 -16.27 16.30
N LEU A 328 4.15 -17.22 15.45
CA LEU A 328 4.03 -18.66 15.69
C LEU A 328 4.92 -19.07 16.87
N PRO A 329 4.40 -19.90 17.79
CA PRO A 329 5.11 -20.31 18.99
C PRO A 329 6.36 -21.09 18.61
N LEU A 330 7.48 -20.74 19.23
CA LEU A 330 8.75 -21.44 19.04
C LEU A 330 8.82 -22.62 20.00
N LYS A 331 8.87 -23.84 19.46
CA LYS A 331 9.34 -25.00 20.22
C LYS A 331 10.68 -25.45 19.64
N ASN A 332 11.67 -25.51 20.53
CA ASN A 332 13.00 -26.09 20.35
C ASN A 332 13.93 -25.39 19.36
N TYR A 333 14.78 -24.51 19.91
CA TYR A 333 15.98 -24.01 19.25
C TYR A 333 17.17 -24.92 19.58
N GLY A 334 17.66 -25.66 18.60
CA GLY A 334 18.97 -26.33 18.64
C GLY A 334 19.97 -25.52 17.82
N LYS A 335 21.22 -25.43 18.30
CA LYS A 335 22.31 -24.66 17.66
C LYS A 335 22.65 -25.21 16.26
N THR A 336 22.04 -24.71 15.20
CA THR A 336 22.44 -25.05 13.82
C THR A 336 22.22 -23.90 12.83
N LYS A 337 23.06 -23.85 11.79
CA LYS A 337 23.03 -22.93 10.63
C LYS A 337 21.77 -23.07 9.74
N SER A 338 20.85 -23.95 10.09
CA SER A 338 19.56 -24.15 9.43
C SER A 338 18.44 -24.29 10.46
N ALA A 339 17.33 -23.60 10.22
CA ALA A 339 16.12 -23.68 11.03
C ALA A 339 15.00 -24.34 10.21
N ALA A 340 14.61 -25.54 10.61
CA ALA A 340 13.43 -26.22 10.07
C ALA A 340 12.35 -26.28 11.16
N GLY A 341 11.14 -25.84 10.84
CA GLY A 341 10.02 -25.83 11.76
C GLY A 341 8.77 -26.42 11.11
N ARG A 342 8.06 -27.29 11.84
CA ARG A 342 6.67 -27.68 11.56
C ARG A 342 5.82 -27.09 12.67
N PHE A 343 4.82 -26.30 12.29
CA PHE A 343 3.90 -25.63 13.20
C PHE A 343 2.49 -26.14 12.92
N GLU A 344 1.79 -26.55 13.97
CA GLU A 344 0.39 -26.96 13.86
C GLU A 344 -0.47 -25.88 14.50
N ILE A 345 -1.49 -25.43 13.79
CA ILE A 345 -2.46 -24.48 14.31
C ILE A 345 -3.43 -25.27 15.20
N PRO A 346 -3.44 -25.03 16.52
CA PRO A 346 -4.26 -25.79 17.44
C PRO A 346 -5.75 -25.50 17.22
N GLU A 347 -6.61 -26.47 17.54
CA GLU A 347 -8.07 -26.28 17.44
C GLU A 347 -8.62 -25.23 18.39
N LYS A 348 -7.92 -24.99 19.50
CA LYS A 348 -8.24 -23.93 20.47
C LYS A 348 -7.10 -22.91 20.49
N PRO A 349 -7.40 -21.60 20.48
CA PRO A 349 -6.37 -20.58 20.61
C PRO A 349 -5.57 -20.81 21.89
N MET A 350 -4.24 -20.84 21.80
CA MET A 350 -3.40 -20.93 22.99
C MET A 350 -3.49 -19.63 23.80
N PRO A 351 -3.57 -19.71 25.13
CA PRO A 351 -3.48 -18.52 25.97
C PRO A 351 -2.12 -17.84 25.79
N HIS A 352 -2.14 -16.51 25.76
CA HIS A 352 -0.98 -15.66 25.50
C HIS A 352 0.08 -15.82 26.61
N PRO A 353 1.38 -16.06 26.30
CA PRO A 353 2.46 -15.82 27.25
C PRO A 353 2.68 -14.31 27.33
N SER A 354 2.11 -13.68 28.37
CA SER A 354 2.14 -12.24 28.71
C SER A 354 3.00 -11.30 27.84
N ALA A 355 2.39 -10.48 26.97
CA ALA A 355 2.90 -9.18 26.54
C ALA A 355 1.79 -8.37 25.82
N LYS A 356 1.64 -7.11 26.20
CA LYS A 356 0.71 -6.14 25.60
C LYS A 356 0.89 -6.07 24.06
N ASN A 357 -0.20 -6.19 23.31
CA ASN A 357 -0.34 -5.98 21.85
C ASN A 357 0.02 -7.12 20.87
N ARG A 358 -0.46 -8.35 21.05
CA ARG A 358 -0.58 -9.30 19.91
C ARG A 358 -1.94 -10.03 19.97
N GLU A 359 -2.70 -9.95 18.88
CA GLU A 359 -4.00 -10.60 18.72
C GLU A 359 -3.86 -12.13 18.70
N THR A 360 -4.90 -12.81 19.16
CA THR A 360 -4.98 -14.26 19.18
C THR A 360 -5.12 -14.83 17.76
N TRP A 361 -4.53 -16.00 17.53
CA TRP A 361 -4.65 -16.77 16.29
C TRP A 361 -6.08 -16.91 15.74
N SER A 362 -7.06 -16.92 16.65
CA SER A 362 -8.49 -17.08 16.35
C SER A 362 -9.11 -15.94 15.57
N ASP A 363 -8.44 -14.79 15.47
CA ASP A 363 -8.97 -13.60 14.77
C ASP A 363 -8.56 -13.55 13.29
N LEU A 364 -7.73 -14.51 12.84
CA LEU A 364 -7.28 -14.62 11.45
C LEU A 364 -8.20 -15.54 10.67
N ASP A 365 -8.86 -15.01 9.64
CA ASP A 365 -9.67 -15.81 8.71
C ASP A 365 -8.84 -16.31 7.51
N THR A 366 -7.73 -15.64 7.22
CA THR A 366 -6.86 -15.94 6.08
C THR A 366 -5.39 -15.68 6.38
N ILE A 367 -4.50 -16.27 5.58
CA ILE A 367 -3.05 -16.02 5.56
C ILE A 367 -2.71 -15.46 4.17
N ARG A 368 -2.22 -14.22 4.12
CA ARG A 368 -1.78 -13.53 2.89
C ARG A 368 -0.27 -13.35 2.82
N GLU A 369 0.37 -13.21 3.97
CA GLU A 369 1.82 -13.04 4.08
C GLU A 369 2.36 -13.90 5.23
N LEU A 370 3.54 -14.49 5.03
CA LEU A 370 4.31 -15.15 6.08
C LEU A 370 5.70 -14.51 6.18
N ARG A 371 6.13 -14.15 7.38
CA ARG A 371 7.45 -13.58 7.65
C ARG A 371 8.30 -14.56 8.42
N VAL A 372 9.43 -14.95 7.86
CA VAL A 372 10.46 -15.71 8.56
C VAL A 372 11.49 -14.73 9.09
N TYR A 373 11.67 -14.70 10.40
CA TYR A 373 12.45 -13.70 11.12
C TYR A 373 13.60 -14.36 11.89
N PHE A 374 14.80 -13.78 11.82
CA PHE A 374 15.91 -14.12 12.71
C PHE A 374 16.40 -12.86 13.43
N THR A 375 16.65 -12.97 14.74
CA THR A 375 17.36 -11.95 15.54
C THR A 375 18.84 -12.29 15.59
N LEU A 376 19.69 -11.28 15.46
CA LEU A 376 21.14 -11.39 15.58
C LEU A 376 21.59 -10.68 16.87
N PRO A 377 22.57 -11.23 17.61
CA PRO A 377 23.06 -10.64 18.87
C PRO A 377 23.83 -9.33 18.68
N ALA A 378 24.33 -9.09 17.45
CA ALA A 378 25.01 -7.87 17.06
C ALA A 378 24.71 -7.57 15.59
N LYS A 379 25.13 -6.40 15.10
CA LYS A 379 25.01 -6.09 13.67
C LYS A 379 25.93 -7.01 12.86
N ALA A 380 25.36 -7.69 11.88
CA ALA A 380 26.11 -8.55 10.97
C ALA A 380 25.53 -8.53 9.56
N ASP A 381 26.34 -8.96 8.61
CA ASP A 381 25.87 -9.30 7.27
C ASP A 381 25.21 -10.68 7.35
N ALA A 382 24.06 -10.83 6.71
CA ALA A 382 23.27 -12.04 6.82
C ALA A 382 22.48 -12.30 5.54
N VAL A 383 22.32 -13.58 5.21
CA VAL A 383 21.47 -14.05 4.12
C VAL A 383 20.52 -15.11 4.66
N ILE A 384 19.21 -14.88 4.51
CA ILE A 384 18.20 -15.92 4.74
C ILE A 384 17.81 -16.51 3.40
N THR A 385 17.76 -17.84 3.32
CA THR A 385 17.18 -18.59 2.22
C THR A 385 16.04 -19.45 2.74
N VAL A 386 14.79 -19.14 2.38
CA VAL A 386 13.64 -20.00 2.64
C VAL A 386 13.54 -21.01 1.50
N THR A 387 13.96 -22.24 1.74
CA THR A 387 14.07 -23.29 0.72
C THR A 387 12.76 -24.02 0.47
N SER A 388 11.89 -24.09 1.49
CA SER A 388 10.54 -24.62 1.34
C SER A 388 9.58 -24.00 2.33
N LEU A 389 8.36 -23.76 1.86
CA LEU A 389 7.21 -23.43 2.68
C LEU A 389 6.06 -24.28 2.18
N ARG A 390 5.42 -25.03 3.10
CA ARG A 390 4.27 -25.88 2.81
C ARG A 390 3.13 -25.61 3.78
N PHE A 391 1.92 -25.59 3.24
CA PHE A 391 0.67 -25.62 4.00
C PHE A 391 -0.03 -26.94 3.71
N GLY A 392 -0.68 -27.54 4.70
CA GLY A 392 -1.44 -28.77 4.49
C GLY A 392 -2.21 -29.23 5.71
N PRO A 393 -3.09 -30.25 5.57
CA PRO A 393 -3.66 -30.92 6.73
C PRO A 393 -2.55 -31.59 7.55
N ALA A 394 -2.80 -31.81 8.84
CA ALA A 394 -1.96 -32.69 9.64
C ALA A 394 -1.97 -34.10 9.02
N GLN A 395 -0.82 -34.52 8.48
CA GLN A 395 -0.57 -35.90 8.09
C GLN A 395 -0.29 -36.76 9.31
#